data_AF-A0A838L1W0-F1
#
_entry.id   AF-A0A838L1W0-F1
#
_cell.length_a   1.000
_cell.length_b   1.000
_cell.length_c   1.000
_cell.angle_alpha   90.00
_cell.angle_beta   90.00
_cell.angle_gamma   90.00
#
_symmetry.space_group_name_H-M   'P 1'
#
loop_
_entity.id
_entity.type
_entity.pdbx_description
1 polymer ?
#
loop_
_entity_poly.entity_id
_entity_poly.type
_entity_poly.pdbx_seq_one_letter_code
_entity_poly.pdbx_strand_id
1 'polypeptide(L)'
;MLVSDSHKLVFVHIQKTGGDTVEALLRERIADLRSILARHAFASRGMEYLDDWDEYFKFAFVRNPWDRLVSWYTMITTFDKAGNELWQYVHDNSSTFEDFIHNCTGEVEIKEGVSYSFVHTQLDYVTDEHGNLLVDFIGRLENLDEDLRKVFRRIGLELETVPHINRSDHRHYSTFYTPETEMIVRERFQRDIEYFGYEFERPHALQDAGPMGMVPVGPRQGAQRTIEVNGGPKEPGAEVRPGLTPKDESPGRPGLLFVCGCDRSETMALADYLNQHPEILVCQERPKTQQQGEIALDLSTFERMLDFGPEETGDSAPNDDGNRLIRPHAGLLANRDPARLRWIGASNSDYARRMESVAGNNPGARFIVVYRPVEEIAESWEAKDADNHQSSNNGLGREVITWNRSLQSTRRFIRESLVPRVLLISYHDFLYRTEALVPLISRFLELEFDESVTADLADEVPQSGRVRSEERLGREKRSLIQKHANRAAEAWILDRIEKQWEEPGLYTQETTKAALATSLDEAEARTWRLQQKVKELERDRERRRRRFQELQSSRTWKLLNRISGIWARIAGS
;
A
#
# COMPACT_ATOMS: atom_id res chain seq x y z
N MET A 1 -4.49 -13.96 -15.49
CA MET A 1 -3.59 -13.44 -16.56
C MET A 1 -3.40 -14.53 -17.59
N LEU A 2 -3.46 -14.22 -18.89
CA LEU A 2 -3.37 -15.23 -19.95
C LEU A 2 -2.03 -15.16 -20.68
N VAL A 3 -1.49 -16.32 -21.07
CA VAL A 3 -0.22 -16.45 -21.79
C VAL A 3 -0.35 -17.43 -22.94
N SER A 4 0.34 -17.17 -24.04
CA SER A 4 0.60 -18.12 -25.12
C SER A 4 2.09 -18.11 -25.43
N ASP A 5 2.71 -19.28 -25.35
CA ASP A 5 4.14 -19.44 -25.56
C ASP A 5 4.46 -19.46 -27.06
N SER A 6 3.57 -20.03 -27.88
CA SER A 6 3.70 -20.08 -29.35
C SER A 6 3.61 -18.70 -30.01
N HIS A 7 2.77 -17.81 -29.49
CA HIS A 7 2.63 -16.43 -29.98
C HIS A 7 3.45 -15.42 -29.17
N LYS A 8 4.21 -15.90 -28.15
CA LYS A 8 4.96 -15.06 -27.20
C LYS A 8 4.10 -13.88 -26.72
N LEU A 9 2.93 -14.19 -26.16
CA LEU A 9 1.88 -13.25 -25.80
C LEU A 9 1.55 -13.29 -24.31
N VAL A 10 1.35 -12.13 -23.67
CA VAL A 10 0.73 -12.01 -22.34
C VAL A 10 -0.45 -11.03 -22.41
N PHE A 11 -1.61 -11.43 -21.89
CA PHE A 11 -2.75 -10.55 -21.70
C PHE A 11 -3.01 -10.31 -20.20
N VAL A 12 -2.87 -9.06 -19.78
CA VAL A 12 -3.19 -8.58 -18.43
C VAL A 12 -4.65 -8.10 -18.43
N HIS A 13 -5.52 -8.90 -17.82
CA HIS A 13 -6.98 -8.67 -17.83
C HIS A 13 -7.38 -7.72 -16.70
N ILE A 14 -7.52 -6.42 -16.98
CA ILE A 14 -7.98 -5.42 -16.01
C ILE A 14 -9.51 -5.47 -15.86
N GLN A 15 -10.05 -5.38 -14.64
CA GLN A 15 -11.50 -5.46 -14.42
C GLN A 15 -12.24 -4.36 -15.17
N LYS A 16 -13.36 -4.76 -15.81
CA LYS A 16 -14.33 -3.87 -16.47
C LYS A 16 -13.79 -3.08 -17.66
N THR A 17 -12.79 -3.61 -18.35
CA THR A 17 -12.14 -3.01 -19.53
C THR A 17 -12.41 -3.78 -20.84
N GLY A 18 -13.45 -4.63 -20.86
CA GLY A 18 -13.76 -5.49 -22.02
C GLY A 18 -12.92 -6.76 -22.12
N GLY A 19 -12.15 -7.09 -21.09
CA GLY A 19 -11.24 -8.25 -21.11
C GLY A 19 -11.90 -9.60 -21.38
N ASP A 20 -13.21 -9.79 -21.11
CA ASP A 20 -13.92 -11.02 -21.47
C ASP A 20 -14.06 -11.19 -22.98
N THR A 21 -14.30 -10.09 -23.71
CA THR A 21 -14.29 -10.08 -25.18
C THR A 21 -12.90 -10.43 -25.70
N VAL A 22 -11.86 -9.82 -25.13
CA VAL A 22 -10.47 -10.10 -25.50
C VAL A 22 -10.12 -11.56 -25.23
N GLU A 23 -10.43 -12.08 -24.05
CA GLU A 23 -10.20 -13.47 -23.67
C GLU A 23 -10.92 -14.43 -24.62
N ALA A 24 -12.19 -14.19 -24.95
CA ALA A 24 -12.95 -15.03 -25.87
C ALA A 24 -12.29 -15.10 -27.26
N LEU A 25 -11.92 -13.94 -27.81
CA LEU A 25 -11.24 -13.84 -29.11
C LEU A 25 -9.87 -14.55 -29.11
N LEU A 26 -9.08 -14.37 -28.06
CA LEU A 26 -7.79 -15.05 -27.93
C LEU A 26 -7.99 -16.57 -27.83
N ARG A 27 -8.95 -17.04 -27.03
CA ARG A 27 -9.24 -18.48 -26.89
C ARG A 27 -9.72 -19.12 -28.18
N GLU A 28 -10.47 -18.39 -29.01
CA GLU A 28 -10.91 -18.87 -30.32
C GLU A 28 -9.74 -19.06 -31.28
N ARG A 29 -8.71 -18.22 -31.20
CA ARG A 29 -7.65 -18.14 -32.22
C ARG A 29 -6.30 -18.72 -31.78
N ILE A 30 -6.08 -18.91 -30.49
CA ILE A 30 -4.80 -19.33 -29.93
C ILE A 30 -5.00 -20.62 -29.11
N ALA A 31 -4.56 -21.74 -29.68
CA ALA A 31 -4.80 -23.07 -29.13
C ALA A 31 -4.06 -23.34 -27.80
N ASP A 32 -2.89 -22.72 -27.59
CA ASP A 32 -2.07 -22.89 -26.39
C ASP A 32 -2.32 -21.82 -25.30
N LEU A 33 -3.39 -21.04 -25.43
CA LEU A 33 -3.70 -19.96 -24.48
C LEU A 33 -4.04 -20.53 -23.09
N ARG A 34 -3.18 -20.27 -22.12
CA ARG A 34 -3.29 -20.77 -20.74
C ARG A 34 -3.36 -19.62 -19.73
N SER A 35 -4.00 -19.88 -18.59
CA SER A 35 -3.99 -18.94 -17.46
C SER A 35 -2.82 -19.29 -16.54
N ILE A 36 -1.96 -18.31 -16.24
CA ILE A 36 -0.80 -18.52 -15.35
C ILE A 36 -1.04 -17.98 -13.93
N LEU A 37 -1.99 -17.06 -13.80
CA LEU A 37 -2.37 -16.42 -12.55
C LEU A 37 -3.87 -16.19 -12.55
N ALA A 38 -4.43 -15.92 -11.38
CA ALA A 38 -5.83 -15.55 -11.21
C ALA A 38 -6.26 -14.45 -12.20
N ARG A 39 -7.56 -14.44 -12.52
CA ARG A 39 -8.13 -13.38 -13.35
C ARG A 39 -7.91 -12.05 -12.61
N HIS A 40 -7.46 -11.04 -13.35
CA HIS A 40 -7.09 -9.72 -12.81
C HIS A 40 -5.85 -9.66 -11.91
N ALA A 41 -4.98 -10.67 -11.94
CA ALA A 41 -3.65 -10.53 -11.37
C ALA A 41 -2.85 -9.39 -12.03
N PHE A 42 -2.06 -8.66 -11.22
CA PHE A 42 -1.23 -7.55 -11.69
C PHE A 42 -0.07 -8.05 -12.54
N ALA A 43 0.38 -7.23 -13.50
CA ALA A 43 1.50 -7.54 -14.39
C ALA A 43 2.80 -7.87 -13.62
N SER A 44 3.04 -7.20 -12.49
CA SER A 44 4.19 -7.47 -11.61
C SER A 44 4.23 -8.91 -11.10
N ARG A 45 3.07 -9.52 -10.83
CA ARG A 45 2.98 -10.96 -10.49
C ARG A 45 3.31 -11.84 -11.68
N GLY A 46 2.97 -11.41 -12.88
CA GLY A 46 3.30 -12.12 -14.12
C GLY A 46 4.80 -12.23 -14.34
N MET A 47 5.54 -11.15 -14.07
CA MET A 47 7.00 -11.14 -14.11
C MET A 47 7.63 -12.13 -13.13
N GLU A 48 7.05 -12.29 -11.94
CA GLU A 48 7.51 -13.25 -10.94
C GLU A 48 7.32 -14.71 -11.40
N TYR A 49 6.36 -14.97 -12.31
CA TYR A 49 5.94 -16.32 -12.70
C TYR A 49 6.50 -16.78 -14.06
N LEU A 50 6.81 -15.84 -14.96
CA LEU A 50 7.26 -16.14 -16.32
C LEU A 50 8.74 -15.75 -16.47
N ASP A 51 9.62 -16.75 -16.45
CA ASP A 51 11.09 -16.58 -16.46
C ASP A 51 11.58 -15.71 -17.66
N ASP A 52 10.96 -15.84 -18.84
CA ASP A 52 11.30 -15.09 -20.06
C ASP A 52 10.36 -13.91 -20.32
N TRP A 53 9.82 -13.25 -19.28
CA TRP A 53 8.82 -12.17 -19.41
C TRP A 53 9.13 -11.21 -20.56
N ASP A 54 10.35 -10.68 -20.64
CA ASP A 54 10.78 -9.68 -21.62
C ASP A 54 10.67 -10.12 -23.09
N GLU A 55 10.64 -11.42 -23.38
CA GLU A 55 10.45 -11.92 -24.75
C GLU A 55 8.99 -11.86 -25.23
N TYR A 56 8.04 -11.76 -24.30
CA TYR A 56 6.62 -11.75 -24.63
C TYR A 56 6.15 -10.34 -24.99
N PHE A 57 5.29 -10.25 -25.99
CA PHE A 57 4.46 -9.08 -26.19
C PHE A 57 3.33 -9.07 -25.15
N LYS A 58 3.36 -8.11 -24.22
CA LYS A 58 2.32 -7.97 -23.19
C LYS A 58 1.40 -6.80 -23.49
N PHE A 59 0.13 -6.99 -23.24
CA PHE A 59 -0.84 -5.92 -23.45
C PHE A 59 -1.98 -5.96 -22.43
N ALA A 60 -2.64 -4.82 -22.30
CA ALA A 60 -3.82 -4.63 -21.48
C ALA A 60 -4.81 -3.70 -22.18
N PHE A 61 -6.04 -3.67 -21.68
CA PHE A 61 -7.04 -2.68 -22.08
C PHE A 61 -7.44 -1.83 -20.88
N VAL A 62 -7.68 -0.54 -21.12
CA VAL A 62 -8.17 0.42 -20.13
C VAL A 62 -9.49 1.04 -20.58
N ARG A 63 -10.20 1.68 -19.65
CA ARG A 63 -11.48 2.35 -19.85
C ARG A 63 -11.49 3.66 -19.07
N ASN A 64 -12.30 4.61 -19.49
CA ASN A 64 -12.62 5.80 -18.74
C ASN A 64 -12.99 5.43 -17.27
N PRO A 65 -12.28 5.96 -16.24
CA PRO A 65 -12.50 5.56 -14.84
C PRO A 65 -13.93 5.79 -14.34
N TRP A 66 -14.57 6.88 -14.76
CA TRP A 66 -15.96 7.16 -14.38
C TRP A 66 -16.92 6.11 -14.94
N ASP A 67 -16.72 5.74 -16.21
CA ASP A 67 -17.50 4.70 -16.88
C ASP A 67 -17.20 3.29 -16.34
N ARG A 68 -15.95 3.03 -15.94
CA ARG A 68 -15.52 1.77 -15.31
C ARG A 68 -16.28 1.49 -14.01
N LEU A 69 -16.47 2.51 -13.17
CA LEU A 69 -17.21 2.38 -11.90
C LEU A 69 -18.71 2.19 -12.11
N VAL A 70 -19.31 2.91 -13.06
CA VAL A 70 -20.73 2.68 -13.43
C VAL A 70 -20.91 1.24 -13.91
N SER A 71 -20.00 0.74 -14.75
CA SER A 71 -20.07 -0.65 -15.22
C SER A 71 -19.91 -1.69 -14.11
N TRP A 72 -19.13 -1.39 -13.06
CA TRP A 72 -19.06 -2.21 -11.85
C TRP A 72 -20.40 -2.21 -11.11
N TYR A 73 -20.90 -1.03 -10.76
CA TYR A 73 -22.14 -0.87 -10.01
C TYR A 73 -23.33 -1.50 -10.74
N THR A 74 -23.51 -1.21 -12.03
CA THR A 74 -24.57 -1.80 -12.84
C THR A 74 -24.46 -3.32 -12.91
N MET A 75 -23.26 -3.88 -13.06
CA MET A 75 -23.08 -5.33 -13.09
C MET A 75 -23.50 -5.99 -11.77
N ILE A 76 -23.09 -5.42 -10.63
CA ILE A 76 -23.39 -5.99 -9.32
C ILE A 76 -24.88 -5.84 -9.01
N THR A 77 -25.50 -4.71 -9.34
CA THR A 77 -26.92 -4.46 -9.05
C THR A 77 -27.88 -5.15 -10.00
N THR A 78 -27.44 -5.52 -11.22
CA THR A 78 -28.28 -6.20 -12.22
C THR A 78 -28.25 -7.72 -12.06
N PHE A 79 -27.09 -8.29 -11.69
CA PHE A 79 -26.91 -9.73 -11.61
C PHE A 79 -26.73 -10.16 -10.16
N ASP A 80 -27.65 -10.99 -9.67
CA ASP A 80 -27.49 -11.66 -8.39
C ASP A 80 -26.45 -12.78 -8.52
N LYS A 81 -25.47 -12.75 -7.62
CA LYS A 81 -24.43 -13.77 -7.52
C LYS A 81 -24.24 -14.15 -6.06
N ALA A 82 -25.30 -14.73 -5.49
CA ALA A 82 -25.35 -15.25 -4.13
C ALA A 82 -24.07 -16.02 -3.76
N GLY A 83 -23.50 -15.68 -2.59
CA GLY A 83 -22.27 -16.27 -2.08
C GLY A 83 -20.96 -15.68 -2.62
N ASN A 84 -21.01 -14.59 -3.41
CA ASN A 84 -19.80 -13.84 -3.78
C ASN A 84 -19.52 -12.69 -2.82
N GLU A 85 -18.37 -12.73 -2.13
CA GLU A 85 -17.96 -11.77 -1.10
C GLU A 85 -17.87 -10.32 -1.61
N LEU A 86 -17.44 -10.11 -2.86
CA LEU A 86 -17.36 -8.76 -3.43
C LEU A 86 -18.75 -8.18 -3.72
N TRP A 87 -19.72 -9.02 -4.12
CA TRP A 87 -21.09 -8.59 -4.35
C TRP A 87 -21.77 -8.31 -3.02
N GLN A 88 -21.59 -9.20 -2.04
CA GLN A 88 -22.07 -9.02 -0.67
C GLN A 88 -21.54 -7.71 -0.08
N TYR A 89 -20.23 -7.45 -0.19
CA TYR A 89 -19.64 -6.20 0.26
C TYR A 89 -20.32 -4.96 -0.35
N VAL A 90 -20.59 -4.96 -1.65
CA VAL A 90 -21.29 -3.84 -2.31
C VAL A 90 -22.74 -3.73 -1.85
N HIS A 91 -23.47 -4.85 -1.72
CA HIS A 91 -24.86 -4.84 -1.25
C HIS A 91 -24.99 -4.38 0.21
N ASP A 92 -24.03 -4.74 1.06
CA ASP A 92 -24.01 -4.36 2.47
C ASP A 92 -23.63 -2.89 2.67
N ASN A 93 -22.87 -2.30 1.74
CA ASN A 93 -22.33 -0.94 1.86
C ASN A 93 -22.99 0.09 0.93
N SER A 94 -23.83 -0.33 -0.01
CA SER A 94 -24.46 0.58 -0.96
C SER A 94 -25.87 0.18 -1.38
N SER A 95 -26.75 1.18 -1.41
CA SER A 95 -28.11 1.06 -1.97
C SER A 95 -28.28 1.91 -3.24
N THR A 96 -27.41 2.91 -3.40
CA THR A 96 -27.37 3.83 -4.54
C THR A 96 -25.97 3.88 -5.16
N PHE A 97 -25.84 4.50 -6.33
CA PHE A 97 -24.53 4.67 -6.96
C PHE A 97 -23.65 5.62 -6.15
N GLU A 98 -24.23 6.64 -5.54
CA GLU A 98 -23.56 7.56 -4.65
C GLU A 98 -22.98 6.81 -3.43
N ASP A 99 -23.78 5.99 -2.75
CA ASP A 99 -23.30 5.16 -1.64
C ASP A 99 -22.14 4.24 -2.07
N PHE A 100 -22.23 3.68 -3.28
CA PHE A 100 -21.16 2.84 -3.83
C PHE A 100 -19.85 3.62 -3.97
N ILE A 101 -19.88 4.86 -4.47
CA ILE A 101 -18.68 5.70 -4.58
C ILE A 101 -18.10 6.05 -3.20
N HIS A 102 -18.95 6.36 -2.22
CA HIS A 102 -18.51 6.76 -0.88
C HIS A 102 -18.00 5.59 -0.03
N ASN A 103 -18.72 4.47 -0.02
CA ASN A 103 -18.57 3.44 1.00
C ASN A 103 -17.79 2.20 0.51
N CYS A 104 -17.80 1.91 -0.80
CA CYS A 104 -17.15 0.72 -1.36
C CYS A 104 -15.66 0.98 -1.67
N THR A 105 -14.89 1.40 -0.67
CA THR A 105 -13.47 1.79 -0.81
C THR A 105 -12.46 0.73 -0.36
N GLY A 106 -12.94 -0.34 0.30
CA GLY A 106 -12.10 -1.39 0.87
C GLY A 106 -11.49 -2.33 -0.16
N GLU A 107 -10.59 -3.18 0.34
CA GLU A 107 -10.13 -4.38 -0.33
C GLU A 107 -10.94 -5.58 0.16
N VAL A 108 -11.49 -6.35 -0.78
CA VAL A 108 -12.17 -7.61 -0.50
C VAL A 108 -11.26 -8.74 -0.95
N GLU A 109 -10.70 -9.47 0.00
CA GLU A 109 -9.97 -10.70 -0.29
C GLU A 109 -10.98 -11.75 -0.75
N ILE A 110 -10.82 -12.20 -1.99
CA ILE A 110 -11.53 -13.34 -2.54
C ILE A 110 -10.66 -14.58 -2.38
N LYS A 111 -11.29 -15.77 -2.41
CA LYS A 111 -10.62 -17.07 -2.53
C LYS A 111 -9.39 -17.00 -3.44
N GLU A 112 -8.31 -17.67 -3.01
CA GLU A 112 -6.98 -17.70 -3.68
C GLU A 112 -6.06 -16.50 -3.37
N GLY A 113 -6.35 -15.68 -2.34
CA GLY A 113 -5.46 -14.59 -1.90
C GLY A 113 -5.44 -13.41 -2.87
N VAL A 114 -6.52 -13.23 -3.61
CA VAL A 114 -6.70 -12.14 -4.59
C VAL A 114 -7.58 -11.08 -3.96
N SER A 115 -6.99 -9.94 -3.62
CA SER A 115 -7.74 -8.77 -3.16
C SER A 115 -8.31 -8.01 -4.35
N TYR A 116 -9.63 -7.81 -4.35
CA TYR A 116 -10.31 -6.92 -5.27
C TYR A 116 -10.55 -5.58 -4.57
N SER A 117 -10.30 -4.49 -5.26
CA SER A 117 -10.73 -3.17 -4.81
C SER A 117 -11.36 -2.39 -5.95
N PHE A 118 -12.43 -1.69 -5.63
CA PHE A 118 -13.00 -0.69 -6.53
C PHE A 118 -12.11 0.55 -6.64
N VAL A 119 -11.12 0.75 -5.76
CA VAL A 119 -10.24 1.92 -5.79
C VAL A 119 -8.91 1.67 -6.50
N HIS A 120 -8.61 0.43 -6.91
CA HIS A 120 -7.41 0.15 -7.70
C HIS A 120 -7.48 0.87 -9.04
N THR A 121 -6.47 1.69 -9.30
CA THR A 121 -6.29 2.35 -10.58
C THR A 121 -5.88 1.31 -11.64
N GLN A 122 -6.17 1.57 -12.90
CA GLN A 122 -5.82 0.66 -13.99
C GLN A 122 -4.30 0.60 -14.18
N LEU A 123 -3.59 1.68 -13.84
CA LEU A 123 -2.13 1.67 -13.74
C LEU A 123 -1.59 0.65 -12.72
N ASP A 124 -2.28 0.41 -11.61
CA ASP A 124 -1.82 -0.57 -10.60
C ASP A 124 -1.71 -1.99 -11.19
N TYR A 125 -2.52 -2.30 -12.21
CA TYR A 125 -2.48 -3.60 -12.89
C TYR A 125 -1.30 -3.74 -13.83
N VAL A 126 -0.73 -2.64 -14.33
CA VAL A 126 0.21 -2.66 -15.46
C VAL A 126 1.52 -1.94 -15.18
N THR A 127 1.74 -1.48 -13.94
CA THR A 127 2.99 -0.81 -13.55
C THR A 127 3.75 -1.60 -12.48
N ASP A 128 5.07 -1.42 -12.44
CA ASP A 128 5.88 -1.83 -11.30
C ASP A 128 5.78 -0.82 -10.15
N GLU A 129 6.47 -1.12 -9.05
CA GLU A 129 6.54 -0.24 -7.88
C GLU A 129 7.20 1.13 -8.14
N HIS A 130 7.95 1.27 -9.24
CA HIS A 130 8.55 2.52 -9.68
C HIS A 130 7.60 3.33 -10.58
N GLY A 131 6.49 2.73 -11.03
CA GLY A 131 5.53 3.32 -11.96
C GLY A 131 5.90 3.11 -13.44
N ASN A 132 6.86 2.24 -13.75
CA ASN A 132 7.17 1.86 -15.12
C ASN A 132 6.10 0.92 -15.65
N LEU A 133 5.72 1.10 -16.92
CA LEU A 133 4.83 0.15 -17.57
C LEU A 133 5.50 -1.21 -17.73
N LEU A 134 4.78 -2.25 -17.35
CA LEU A 134 5.14 -3.66 -17.49
C LEU A 134 4.48 -4.31 -18.73
N VAL A 135 3.79 -3.50 -19.53
CA VAL A 135 3.15 -3.93 -20.77
C VAL A 135 3.62 -3.10 -21.95
N ASP A 136 3.67 -3.71 -23.13
CA ASP A 136 4.14 -3.10 -24.37
C ASP A 136 3.03 -2.32 -25.10
N PHE A 137 1.76 -2.68 -24.85
CA PHE A 137 0.61 -2.05 -25.47
C PHE A 137 -0.56 -1.88 -24.50
N ILE A 138 -1.16 -0.69 -24.52
CA ILE A 138 -2.39 -0.39 -23.79
C ILE A 138 -3.44 0.05 -24.79
N GLY A 139 -4.45 -0.80 -24.99
CA GLY A 139 -5.63 -0.48 -25.77
C GLY A 139 -6.70 0.22 -24.93
N ARG A 140 -7.64 0.87 -25.59
CA ARG A 140 -8.78 1.52 -24.94
C ARG A 140 -10.07 0.80 -25.27
N LEU A 141 -10.93 0.60 -24.28
CA LEU A 141 -12.27 0.03 -24.51
C LEU A 141 -13.09 0.91 -25.45
N GLU A 142 -12.89 2.23 -25.39
CA GLU A 142 -13.56 3.20 -26.27
C GLU A 142 -13.19 2.99 -27.74
N ASN A 143 -12.01 2.41 -28.01
CA ASN A 143 -11.49 2.09 -29.34
C ASN A 143 -11.22 0.58 -29.50
N LEU A 144 -11.98 -0.27 -28.78
CA LEU A 144 -11.70 -1.70 -28.62
C LEU A 144 -11.41 -2.38 -29.96
N ASP A 145 -12.25 -2.12 -30.96
CA ASP A 145 -12.13 -2.67 -32.31
C ASP A 145 -10.82 -2.31 -33.02
N GLU A 146 -10.39 -1.05 -32.94
CA GLU A 146 -9.17 -0.60 -33.59
C GLU A 146 -7.94 -1.17 -32.88
N ASP A 147 -7.95 -1.12 -31.55
CA ASP A 147 -6.82 -1.54 -30.73
C ASP A 147 -6.67 -3.06 -30.71
N LEU A 148 -7.76 -3.83 -30.75
CA LEU A 148 -7.70 -5.28 -30.95
C LEU A 148 -7.08 -5.65 -32.29
N ARG A 149 -7.43 -4.95 -33.39
CA ARG A 149 -6.80 -5.19 -34.69
C ARG A 149 -5.29 -4.92 -34.66
N LYS A 150 -4.82 -3.96 -33.85
CA LYS A 150 -3.38 -3.72 -33.64
C LYS A 150 -2.73 -4.89 -32.91
N VAL A 151 -3.36 -5.38 -31.84
CA VAL A 151 -2.89 -6.55 -31.07
C VAL A 151 -2.80 -7.80 -31.97
N PHE A 152 -3.87 -8.12 -32.69
CA PHE A 152 -3.92 -9.30 -33.57
C PHE A 152 -2.87 -9.23 -34.68
N ARG A 153 -2.73 -8.06 -35.32
CA ARG A 153 -1.66 -7.83 -36.31
C ARG A 153 -0.26 -8.02 -35.71
N ARG A 154 -0.05 -7.59 -34.46
CA ARG A 154 1.24 -7.70 -33.77
C ARG A 154 1.65 -9.16 -33.50
N ILE A 155 0.67 -10.04 -33.28
CA ILE A 155 0.88 -11.48 -33.07
C ILE A 155 0.73 -12.31 -34.35
N GLY A 156 0.59 -11.67 -35.52
CA GLY A 156 0.52 -12.35 -36.82
C GLY A 156 -0.82 -13.01 -37.13
N LEU A 157 -1.91 -12.58 -36.46
CA LEU A 157 -3.26 -13.09 -36.69
C LEU A 157 -4.15 -12.03 -37.36
N GLU A 158 -5.09 -12.48 -38.18
CA GLU A 158 -6.11 -11.62 -38.78
C GLU A 158 -7.39 -11.62 -37.93
N LEU A 159 -7.99 -10.43 -37.79
CA LEU A 159 -9.23 -10.22 -37.04
C LEU A 159 -10.26 -9.53 -37.94
N GLU A 160 -11.23 -10.31 -38.45
CA GLU A 160 -12.27 -9.81 -39.36
C GLU A 160 -13.39 -9.08 -38.60
N THR A 161 -13.87 -9.67 -37.50
CA THR A 161 -14.97 -9.14 -36.69
C THR A 161 -14.62 -9.16 -35.21
N VAL A 162 -15.05 -8.14 -34.48
CA VAL A 162 -14.90 -8.03 -33.03
C VAL A 162 -16.28 -8.25 -32.42
N PRO A 163 -16.55 -9.40 -31.78
CA PRO A 163 -17.82 -9.64 -31.13
C PRO A 163 -17.92 -8.79 -29.87
N HIS A 164 -18.95 -7.95 -29.75
CA HIS A 164 -19.19 -7.19 -28.52
C HIS A 164 -19.89 -8.05 -27.47
N ILE A 165 -19.11 -8.83 -26.70
CA ILE A 165 -19.60 -9.68 -25.61
C ILE A 165 -19.72 -8.83 -24.33
N ASN A 166 -20.82 -8.97 -23.58
CA ASN A 166 -21.05 -8.28 -22.28
C ASN A 166 -21.05 -6.75 -22.36
N ARG A 167 -21.57 -6.15 -23.44
CA ARG A 167 -21.80 -4.70 -23.50
C ARG A 167 -22.73 -4.30 -22.37
N SER A 168 -22.25 -3.43 -21.47
CA SER A 168 -23.05 -2.94 -20.36
C SER A 168 -24.19 -2.07 -20.92
N ASP A 169 -25.44 -2.46 -20.69
CA ASP A 169 -26.61 -1.68 -21.09
C ASP A 169 -26.97 -0.71 -19.97
N HIS A 170 -26.29 0.44 -19.96
CA HIS A 170 -26.62 1.55 -19.08
C HIS A 170 -26.65 2.86 -19.86
N ARG A 171 -27.40 3.83 -19.33
CA ARG A 171 -27.36 5.22 -19.80
C ARG A 171 -25.91 5.73 -19.75
N HIS A 172 -25.62 6.80 -20.51
CA HIS A 172 -24.29 7.42 -20.50
C HIS A 172 -23.81 7.63 -19.05
N TYR A 173 -22.58 7.23 -18.73
CA TYR A 173 -22.09 7.13 -17.34
C TYR A 173 -22.23 8.44 -16.56
N SER A 174 -22.12 9.58 -17.24
CA SER A 174 -22.28 10.90 -16.65
C SER A 174 -23.64 11.12 -15.99
N THR A 175 -24.67 10.35 -16.37
CA THR A 175 -26.02 10.45 -15.80
C THR A 175 -26.15 9.81 -14.42
N PHE A 176 -25.13 9.10 -13.96
CA PHE A 176 -25.06 8.49 -12.62
C PHE A 176 -24.37 9.40 -11.60
N TYR A 177 -23.59 10.39 -12.05
CA TYR A 177 -22.76 11.20 -11.16
C TYR A 177 -23.44 12.50 -10.73
N THR A 178 -23.30 12.80 -9.44
CA THR A 178 -23.44 14.15 -8.89
C THR A 178 -22.11 14.91 -9.05
N PRO A 179 -22.10 16.26 -8.99
CA PRO A 179 -20.85 17.02 -9.01
C PRO A 179 -19.85 16.58 -7.91
N GLU A 180 -20.35 16.17 -6.75
CA GLU A 180 -19.55 15.68 -5.64
C GLU A 180 -18.90 14.32 -5.97
N THR A 181 -19.69 13.34 -6.38
CA THR A 181 -19.17 12.00 -6.70
C THR A 181 -18.26 12.00 -7.92
N GLU A 182 -18.49 12.90 -8.89
CA GLU A 182 -17.56 13.15 -10.01
C GLU A 182 -16.17 13.55 -9.48
N MET A 183 -16.14 14.49 -8.52
CA MET A 183 -14.90 15.00 -7.92
C MET A 183 -14.18 13.95 -7.07
N ILE A 184 -14.92 13.13 -6.32
CA ILE A 184 -14.35 12.01 -5.56
C ILE A 184 -13.63 11.04 -6.49
N VAL A 185 -14.26 10.67 -7.61
CA VAL A 185 -13.64 9.78 -8.61
C VAL A 185 -12.47 10.47 -9.30
N ARG A 186 -12.57 11.78 -9.55
CA ARG A 186 -11.47 12.55 -10.12
C ARG A 186 -10.22 12.51 -9.26
N GLU A 187 -10.37 12.68 -7.96
CA GLU A 187 -9.26 12.62 -7.00
C GLU A 187 -8.74 11.19 -6.86
N ARG A 188 -9.63 10.22 -6.62
CA ARG A 188 -9.28 8.81 -6.41
C ARG A 188 -8.56 8.18 -7.61
N PHE A 189 -8.97 8.53 -8.82
CA PHE A 189 -8.39 8.00 -10.07
C PHE A 189 -7.54 9.02 -10.82
N GLN A 190 -7.03 10.05 -10.12
CA GLN A 190 -6.20 11.09 -10.73
C GLN A 190 -5.05 10.51 -11.56
N ARG A 191 -4.42 9.43 -11.06
CA ARG A 191 -3.33 8.72 -11.78
C ARG A 191 -3.76 8.21 -13.15
N ASP A 192 -4.90 7.52 -13.23
CA ASP A 192 -5.44 7.01 -14.50
C ASP A 192 -5.87 8.16 -15.41
N ILE A 193 -6.57 9.14 -14.85
CA ILE A 193 -7.09 10.30 -15.58
C ILE A 193 -5.96 11.07 -16.25
N GLU A 194 -4.91 11.40 -15.50
CA GLU A 194 -3.75 12.11 -16.02
C GLU A 194 -2.96 11.28 -17.03
N TYR A 195 -2.70 10.02 -16.71
CA TYR A 195 -1.84 9.18 -17.54
C TYR A 195 -2.50 8.81 -18.88
N PHE A 196 -3.77 8.42 -18.83
CA PHE A 196 -4.54 8.06 -20.02
C PHE A 196 -5.27 9.26 -20.63
N GLY A 197 -5.17 10.47 -20.07
CA GLY A 197 -5.82 11.66 -20.63
C GLY A 197 -7.33 11.53 -20.73
N TYR A 198 -7.97 10.92 -19.73
CA TYR A 198 -9.43 10.82 -19.69
C TYR A 198 -10.03 12.14 -19.21
N GLU A 199 -11.21 12.47 -19.74
CA GLU A 199 -12.01 13.60 -19.30
C GLU A 199 -13.43 13.11 -18.98
N PHE A 200 -14.12 13.85 -18.11
CA PHE A 200 -15.50 13.55 -17.79
C PHE A 200 -16.40 14.10 -18.89
N GLU A 201 -17.03 13.21 -19.66
CA GLU A 201 -17.91 13.59 -20.76
C GLU A 201 -19.27 14.05 -20.20
N ARG A 202 -19.78 15.18 -20.69
CA ARG A 202 -21.15 15.62 -20.42
C ARG A 202 -22.00 15.37 -21.66
N PRO A 203 -23.23 14.85 -21.54
CA PRO A 203 -24.06 14.57 -22.70
C PRO A 203 -24.31 15.87 -23.48
N HIS A 204 -24.28 15.78 -24.81
CA HIS A 204 -24.67 16.86 -25.73
C HIS A 204 -26.18 17.17 -25.63
N ALA A 205 -26.61 17.74 -24.52
CA ALA A 205 -27.93 18.37 -24.36
C ALA A 205 -27.84 19.83 -23.90
N LEU A 206 -26.61 20.37 -23.73
CA LEU A 206 -26.36 21.75 -23.30
C LEU A 206 -25.44 22.53 -24.24
N GLN A 207 -25.07 21.98 -25.41
CA GLN A 207 -24.25 22.70 -26.41
C GLN A 207 -25.08 23.54 -27.40
N ASP A 208 -26.41 23.44 -27.40
CA ASP A 208 -27.31 24.28 -28.22
C ASP A 208 -27.77 25.58 -27.51
N ALA A 209 -27.28 25.86 -26.30
CA ALA A 209 -27.34 27.21 -25.77
C ALA A 209 -26.22 28.03 -26.42
N GLY A 210 -26.56 28.75 -27.49
CA GLY A 210 -25.68 29.71 -28.15
C GLY A 210 -25.05 30.71 -27.16
N PRO A 211 -24.03 31.48 -27.59
CA PRO A 211 -23.24 32.33 -26.69
C PRO A 211 -24.16 33.32 -25.98
N MET A 212 -24.42 33.09 -24.70
CA MET A 212 -25.03 34.07 -23.81
C MET A 212 -24.08 35.26 -23.75
N GLY A 213 -24.48 36.33 -24.43
CA GLY A 213 -23.70 37.54 -24.59
C GLY A 213 -23.17 38.07 -23.27
N MET A 214 -21.94 38.57 -23.31
CA MET A 214 -21.38 39.40 -22.26
C MET A 214 -22.37 40.54 -21.93
N VAL A 215 -22.92 40.51 -20.72
CA VAL A 215 -23.58 41.67 -20.14
C VAL A 215 -22.46 42.60 -19.65
N PRO A 216 -22.40 43.87 -20.11
CA PRO A 216 -21.35 44.78 -19.72
C PRO A 216 -21.54 45.21 -18.26
N VAL A 217 -20.54 44.96 -17.43
CA VAL A 217 -20.46 45.52 -16.08
C VAL A 217 -19.98 46.97 -16.20
N GLY A 218 -20.94 47.89 -16.22
CA GLY A 218 -20.71 49.32 -15.98
C GLY A 218 -20.53 49.62 -14.47
N PRO A 219 -19.88 50.74 -14.11
CA PRO A 219 -19.32 50.95 -12.77
C PRO A 219 -20.42 51.27 -11.76
N ARG A 220 -20.39 50.64 -10.58
CA ARG A 220 -21.23 51.05 -9.45
C ARG A 220 -20.40 51.48 -8.24
N GLN A 221 -20.71 52.72 -7.87
CA GLN A 221 -20.24 53.55 -6.78
C GLN A 221 -20.31 52.85 -5.42
N GLY A 222 -19.35 53.20 -4.57
CA GLY A 222 -19.26 52.73 -3.19
C GLY A 222 -20.34 53.31 -2.28
N ALA A 223 -20.68 52.52 -1.26
CA ALA A 223 -21.26 53.01 -0.02
C ALA A 223 -20.59 52.25 1.13
N GLN A 224 -19.78 52.99 1.90
CA GLN A 224 -19.18 52.56 3.16
C GLN A 224 -20.29 52.30 4.20
N ARG A 225 -20.16 51.20 4.95
CA ARG A 225 -20.64 51.14 6.33
C ARG A 225 -19.59 50.50 7.23
N THR A 226 -19.15 51.33 8.15
CA THR A 226 -18.21 51.12 9.26
C THR A 226 -18.82 50.22 10.34
N ILE A 227 -18.02 49.32 10.91
CA ILE A 227 -18.26 48.76 12.25
C ILE A 227 -16.94 48.83 13.02
N GLU A 228 -17.10 49.26 14.28
CA GLU A 228 -16.15 49.92 15.17
C GLU A 228 -15.15 48.98 15.84
N VAL A 229 -13.95 49.51 16.08
CA VAL A 229 -12.89 48.94 16.91
C VAL A 229 -12.98 49.60 18.29
N ASN A 230 -13.36 48.86 19.32
CA ASN A 230 -13.27 49.32 20.70
C ASN A 230 -11.89 49.00 21.28
N GLY A 231 -11.22 50.02 21.82
CA GLY A 231 -9.91 49.93 22.46
C GLY A 231 -9.93 50.34 23.94
N GLY A 232 -9.03 49.71 24.71
CA GLY A 232 -8.47 50.20 25.98
C GLY A 232 -9.09 49.62 27.26
N PRO A 233 -8.33 49.51 28.38
CA PRO A 233 -7.13 50.30 28.70
C PRO A 233 -5.84 49.51 29.00
N LYS A 234 -4.71 50.21 28.86
CA LYS A 234 -3.37 49.86 29.35
C LYS A 234 -3.21 50.24 30.83
N GLU A 235 -2.36 49.48 31.53
CA GLU A 235 -1.29 49.89 32.50
C GLU A 235 -1.14 48.84 33.64
N PRO A 236 -0.04 48.83 34.43
CA PRO A 236 1.38 49.06 34.13
C PRO A 236 2.25 47.85 34.59
N GLY A 237 3.57 47.91 34.37
CA GLY A 237 4.50 46.81 34.69
C GLY A 237 4.68 46.50 36.18
N ALA A 238 5.05 45.26 36.49
CA ALA A 238 5.73 44.85 37.72
C ALA A 238 6.44 43.49 37.57
N GLU A 239 7.74 43.52 37.88
CA GLU A 239 8.56 42.54 38.61
C GLU A 239 8.81 41.11 38.08
N VAL A 240 10.10 40.91 37.78
CA VAL A 240 10.84 39.65 37.87
C VAL A 240 10.69 39.07 39.29
N ARG A 241 10.17 37.84 39.41
CA ARG A 241 10.32 37.02 40.63
C ARG A 241 11.24 35.83 40.36
N PRO A 242 12.19 35.54 41.26
CA PRO A 242 13.21 34.52 41.08
C PRO A 242 12.74 33.14 41.55
N GLY A 243 13.32 32.08 40.94
CA GLY A 243 13.42 30.75 41.55
C GLY A 243 12.19 29.85 41.40
N LEU A 244 12.10 29.14 40.28
CA LEU A 244 11.44 27.84 40.22
C LEU A 244 12.50 26.80 39.89
N THR A 245 12.78 25.95 40.88
CA THR A 245 13.56 24.71 40.76
C THR A 245 12.92 23.78 39.72
N PRO A 246 13.70 23.05 38.91
CA PRO A 246 13.14 22.11 37.94
C PRO A 246 12.61 20.88 38.68
N LYS A 247 11.29 20.83 38.89
CA LYS A 247 10.54 19.59 39.11
C LYS A 247 9.31 19.64 38.22
N ASP A 248 9.09 18.51 37.56
CA ASP A 248 8.02 18.19 36.61
C ASP A 248 8.10 18.91 35.28
N GLU A 249 9.04 18.45 34.45
CA GLU A 249 8.82 18.45 33.00
C GLU A 249 7.48 17.74 32.74
N SER A 250 6.55 18.44 32.11
CA SER A 250 5.31 17.84 31.62
C SER A 250 5.69 16.64 30.73
N PRO A 251 5.10 15.45 30.89
CA PRO A 251 5.50 14.30 30.10
C PRO A 251 5.26 14.63 28.62
N GLY A 252 6.35 14.64 27.85
CA GLY A 252 6.25 14.71 26.39
C GLY A 252 5.39 13.56 25.89
N ARG A 253 4.74 13.74 24.74
CA ARG A 253 3.99 12.63 24.12
C ARG A 253 4.91 11.41 23.96
N PRO A 254 4.44 10.20 24.30
CA PRO A 254 5.24 8.98 24.14
C PRO A 254 5.66 8.82 22.67
N GLY A 255 6.86 8.29 22.46
CA GLY A 255 7.34 7.91 21.13
C GLY A 255 6.53 6.75 20.55
N LEU A 256 6.51 6.66 19.22
CA LEU A 256 5.80 5.60 18.49
C LEU A 256 6.75 4.44 18.16
N LEU A 257 6.37 3.22 18.54
CA LEU A 257 7.16 2.01 18.34
C LEU A 257 6.39 0.94 17.54
N PHE A 258 6.97 0.48 16.44
CA PHE A 258 6.39 -0.59 15.64
C PHE A 258 7.28 -1.82 15.65
N VAL A 259 6.71 -2.96 16.03
CA VAL A 259 7.38 -4.26 16.00
C VAL A 259 6.88 -5.03 14.80
N CYS A 260 7.79 -5.47 13.93
CA CYS A 260 7.43 -6.17 12.70
C CYS A 260 8.49 -7.18 12.27
N GLY A 261 8.20 -7.98 11.25
CA GLY A 261 9.05 -9.10 10.88
C GLY A 261 8.40 -10.00 9.86
N CYS A 262 9.01 -11.16 9.63
CA CYS A 262 8.58 -12.08 8.59
C CYS A 262 7.47 -13.05 9.04
N ASP A 263 7.37 -13.34 10.35
CA ASP A 263 6.32 -14.18 10.93
C ASP A 263 5.64 -13.52 12.15
N ARG A 264 4.36 -13.85 12.35
CA ARG A 264 3.54 -13.28 13.44
C ARG A 264 3.96 -13.76 14.83
N SER A 265 4.43 -15.00 14.97
CA SER A 265 4.81 -15.54 16.29
C SER A 265 6.05 -14.85 16.86
N GLU A 266 6.96 -14.41 15.99
CA GLU A 266 8.22 -13.75 16.35
C GLU A 266 7.99 -12.32 16.81
N THR A 267 7.14 -11.58 16.08
CA THR A 267 6.78 -10.21 16.45
C THR A 267 5.98 -10.16 17.74
N MET A 268 5.25 -11.23 18.08
CA MET A 268 4.57 -11.39 19.36
C MET A 268 5.56 -11.60 20.50
N ALA A 269 6.48 -12.57 20.37
CA ALA A 269 7.47 -12.85 21.42
C ALA A 269 8.32 -11.63 21.76
N LEU A 270 8.74 -10.86 20.74
CA LEU A 270 9.46 -9.62 20.96
C LEU A 270 8.58 -8.52 21.60
N ALA A 271 7.32 -8.39 21.18
CA ALA A 271 6.41 -7.42 21.80
C ALA A 271 6.14 -7.75 23.27
N ASP A 272 5.99 -9.03 23.60
CA ASP A 272 5.84 -9.50 24.99
C ASP A 272 7.08 -9.19 25.82
N TYR A 273 8.28 -9.40 25.29
CA TYR A 273 9.53 -8.99 25.93
C TYR A 273 9.59 -7.48 26.20
N LEU A 274 9.30 -6.66 25.19
CA LEU A 274 9.30 -5.20 25.33
C LEU A 274 8.26 -4.73 26.36
N ASN A 275 7.11 -5.40 26.39
CA ASN A 275 6.05 -5.21 27.37
C ASN A 275 6.39 -5.72 28.76
N GLN A 276 7.60 -6.20 29.05
CA GLN A 276 8.04 -6.40 30.44
C GLN A 276 8.53 -5.07 31.03
N HIS A 277 9.01 -4.14 30.20
CA HIS A 277 9.53 -2.86 30.65
C HIS A 277 8.41 -1.91 31.17
N PRO A 278 8.57 -1.24 32.34
CA PRO A 278 7.58 -0.33 32.94
C PRO A 278 7.00 0.73 31.98
N GLU A 279 7.88 1.31 31.16
CA GLU A 279 7.61 2.49 30.32
C GLU A 279 7.28 2.17 28.85
N ILE A 280 7.09 0.89 28.48
CA ILE A 280 6.77 0.47 27.11
C ILE A 280 5.39 -0.20 27.08
N LEU A 281 4.59 0.13 26.07
CA LEU A 281 3.36 -0.57 25.76
C LEU A 281 3.20 -0.78 24.25
N VAL A 282 3.37 -2.03 23.81
CA VAL A 282 3.17 -2.47 22.42
C VAL A 282 1.98 -3.41 22.34
N CYS A 283 0.93 -3.00 21.64
CA CYS A 283 -0.27 -3.80 21.47
C CYS A 283 -0.18 -4.72 20.25
N GLN A 284 -0.80 -5.90 20.31
CA GLN A 284 -0.99 -6.68 19.09
C GLN A 284 -2.16 -6.10 18.28
N GLU A 285 -1.93 -5.77 17.02
CA GLU A 285 -3.00 -5.31 16.13
C GLU A 285 -3.88 -6.50 15.70
N ARG A 286 -5.22 -6.39 15.84
CA ARG A 286 -6.15 -7.43 15.39
C ARG A 286 -6.37 -7.32 13.87
N PRO A 287 -6.70 -8.43 13.18
CA PRO A 287 -6.99 -8.41 11.74
C PRO A 287 -8.11 -7.43 11.35
N LYS A 288 -9.08 -7.15 12.24
CA LYS A 288 -10.19 -6.22 11.96
C LYS A 288 -9.76 -4.75 11.76
N THR A 289 -8.60 -4.33 12.27
CA THR A 289 -8.04 -2.99 12.03
C THR A 289 -7.24 -2.87 10.72
N GLN A 290 -7.01 -3.99 10.00
CA GLN A 290 -6.33 -3.98 8.69
C GLN A 290 -7.12 -3.22 7.60
N GLN A 291 -8.42 -2.99 7.78
CA GLN A 291 -9.31 -2.45 6.74
C GLN A 291 -9.19 -0.94 6.47
N GLN A 292 -8.44 -0.16 7.25
CA GLN A 292 -8.50 1.31 7.17
C GLN A 292 -7.39 2.01 6.38
N GLY A 293 -6.39 1.31 5.84
CA GLY A 293 -5.42 1.89 4.89
C GLY A 293 -4.45 2.96 5.44
N GLU A 294 -4.81 3.67 6.52
CA GLU A 294 -4.06 4.76 7.13
C GLU A 294 -3.91 4.50 8.64
N ILE A 295 -2.81 3.85 9.04
CA ILE A 295 -2.48 3.74 10.47
C ILE A 295 -1.82 5.06 10.87
N ALA A 296 -2.59 5.97 11.45
CA ALA A 296 -2.09 7.13 12.18
C ALA A 296 -2.27 6.85 13.67
N LEU A 297 -1.20 6.43 14.36
CA LEU A 297 -1.23 6.27 15.82
C LEU A 297 -1.07 7.65 16.46
N ASP A 298 -2.20 8.27 16.79
CA ASP A 298 -2.25 9.28 17.85
C ASP A 298 -2.68 8.65 19.18
N LEU A 299 -2.49 9.37 20.30
CA LEU A 299 -2.92 8.91 21.63
C LEU A 299 -4.39 8.49 21.67
N SER A 300 -5.26 9.13 20.89
CA SER A 300 -6.69 8.80 20.82
C SER A 300 -6.99 7.51 20.04
N THR A 301 -6.14 7.18 19.06
CA THR A 301 -6.21 5.96 18.25
C THR A 301 -5.59 4.81 19.03
N PHE A 302 -4.53 5.09 19.78
CA PHE A 302 -3.94 4.14 20.73
C PHE A 302 -4.91 3.82 21.87
N GLU A 303 -5.55 4.82 22.50
CA GLU A 303 -6.62 4.62 23.47
C GLU A 303 -7.77 3.80 22.87
N ARG A 304 -8.18 4.03 21.61
CA ARG A 304 -9.17 3.18 20.91
C ARG A 304 -8.70 1.75 20.66
N MET A 305 -7.39 1.50 20.50
CA MET A 305 -6.83 0.14 20.45
C MET A 305 -6.87 -0.54 21.83
N LEU A 306 -6.94 0.24 22.90
CA LEU A 306 -6.97 -0.17 24.30
C LEU A 306 -8.40 -0.32 24.85
N ASP A 307 -9.37 0.44 24.33
CA ASP A 307 -10.75 0.59 24.82
C ASP A 307 -11.69 -0.56 24.40
N PHE A 308 -11.25 -1.81 24.61
CA PHE A 308 -12.11 -2.98 24.47
C PHE A 308 -12.53 -3.49 25.85
N GLY A 309 -13.71 -3.04 26.30
CA GLY A 309 -14.37 -3.52 27.51
C GLY A 309 -14.81 -5.00 27.41
N PRO A 310 -15.14 -5.63 28.56
CA PRO A 310 -15.47 -7.05 28.67
C PRO A 310 -16.80 -7.50 28.01
N GLU A 311 -17.55 -6.62 27.34
CA GLU A 311 -18.93 -6.92 26.91
C GLU A 311 -19.10 -7.65 25.56
N GLU A 312 -18.01 -8.05 24.89
CA GLU A 312 -18.11 -8.93 23.70
C GLU A 312 -17.76 -10.41 23.98
N THR A 313 -17.94 -10.88 25.24
CA THR A 313 -18.15 -12.32 25.49
C THR A 313 -19.61 -12.69 25.26
N GLY A 314 -20.08 -12.54 24.03
CA GLY A 314 -21.35 -13.12 23.59
C GLY A 314 -21.14 -14.57 23.17
N ASP A 315 -21.58 -15.50 24.03
CA ASP A 315 -21.91 -16.93 23.84
C ASP A 315 -21.62 -17.59 22.49
N SER A 316 -20.37 -17.59 22.05
CA SER A 316 -19.87 -18.43 20.95
C SER A 316 -18.39 -18.70 21.17
N ALA A 317 -18.07 -19.38 22.27
CA ALA A 317 -16.84 -20.15 22.33
C ALA A 317 -17.07 -21.47 21.60
N PRO A 318 -16.50 -21.71 20.40
CA PRO A 318 -16.19 -23.07 20.04
C PRO A 318 -15.04 -23.49 20.96
N ASN A 319 -15.32 -24.46 21.82
CA ASN A 319 -14.30 -25.27 22.48
C ASN A 319 -13.45 -25.90 21.37
N ASP A 320 -12.32 -25.30 21.03
CA ASP A 320 -11.26 -25.99 20.31
C ASP A 320 -9.89 -25.41 20.68
N ASP A 321 -8.97 -26.33 20.97
CA ASP A 321 -7.77 -26.16 21.80
C ASP A 321 -6.60 -25.50 21.04
N GLY A 322 -6.87 -24.51 20.18
CA GLY A 322 -5.88 -23.88 19.28
C GLY A 322 -5.61 -22.38 19.50
N ASN A 323 -6.37 -21.69 20.37
CA ASN A 323 -6.37 -20.22 20.45
C ASN A 323 -5.84 -19.68 21.80
N ARG A 324 -4.73 -20.22 22.29
CA ARG A 324 -4.24 -19.95 23.65
C ARG A 324 -3.43 -18.66 23.86
N LEU A 325 -3.30 -17.76 22.90
CA LEU A 325 -2.33 -16.65 22.99
C LEU A 325 -2.85 -15.28 22.51
N ILE A 326 -4.14 -14.98 22.71
CA ILE A 326 -4.63 -13.59 22.68
C ILE A 326 -4.67 -13.10 24.14
N ARG A 327 -3.57 -12.52 24.64
CA ARG A 327 -3.59 -11.87 25.96
C ARG A 327 -4.54 -10.66 25.90
N PRO A 328 -5.49 -10.52 26.83
CA PRO A 328 -6.39 -9.37 26.84
C PRO A 328 -5.61 -8.08 27.08
N HIS A 329 -5.66 -7.14 26.13
CA HIS A 329 -5.03 -5.81 26.20
C HIS A 329 -5.37 -5.05 27.51
N ALA A 330 -6.56 -5.30 28.06
CA ALA A 330 -6.99 -4.77 29.36
C ALA A 330 -6.10 -5.17 30.55
N GLY A 331 -5.52 -6.38 30.53
CA GLY A 331 -4.62 -6.86 31.59
C GLY A 331 -3.23 -6.23 31.55
N LEU A 332 -2.75 -5.87 30.36
CA LEU A 332 -1.48 -5.15 30.19
C LEU A 332 -1.60 -3.70 30.66
N LEU A 333 -2.75 -3.04 30.44
CA LEU A 333 -3.01 -1.67 30.91
C LEU A 333 -3.24 -1.54 32.40
N ALA A 334 -3.89 -2.53 33.02
CA ALA A 334 -4.25 -2.48 34.44
C ALA A 334 -3.05 -2.26 35.37
N ASN A 335 -1.84 -2.60 34.90
CA ASN A 335 -0.58 -2.47 35.64
C ASN A 335 0.33 -1.35 35.11
N ARG A 336 -0.15 -0.49 34.21
CA ARG A 336 0.64 0.58 33.56
C ARG A 336 0.12 1.95 33.97
N ASP A 337 1.03 2.88 34.24
CA ASP A 337 0.71 4.31 34.40
C ASP A 337 0.90 5.00 33.03
N PRO A 338 -0.17 5.42 32.34
CA PRO A 338 -0.07 6.06 31.01
C PRO A 338 0.81 7.30 31.01
N ALA A 339 0.90 8.03 32.14
CA ALA A 339 1.72 9.23 32.25
C ALA A 339 3.23 8.92 32.30
N ARG A 340 3.61 7.66 32.50
CA ARG A 340 5.00 7.19 32.55
C ARG A 340 5.43 6.43 31.29
N LEU A 341 4.54 6.24 30.33
CA LEU A 341 4.89 5.56 29.08
C LEU A 341 5.82 6.47 28.26
N ARG A 342 6.99 5.94 27.90
CA ARG A 342 7.91 6.58 26.96
C ARG A 342 7.72 6.08 25.54
N TRP A 343 7.22 4.85 25.37
CA TRP A 343 6.91 4.27 24.06
C TRP A 343 5.53 3.62 24.05
N ILE A 344 4.74 3.96 23.04
CA ILE A 344 3.48 3.31 22.70
C ILE A 344 3.57 2.75 21.29
N GLY A 345 2.90 1.63 21.03
CA GLY A 345 3.18 0.93 19.79
C GLY A 345 2.25 -0.20 19.40
N ALA A 346 2.51 -0.74 18.22
CA ALA A 346 1.81 -1.91 17.70
C ALA A 346 2.77 -2.96 17.14
N SER A 347 2.39 -4.23 17.26
CA SER A 347 3.11 -5.38 16.69
C SER A 347 2.28 -6.05 15.60
N ASN A 348 2.86 -6.13 14.39
CA ASN A 348 2.29 -6.81 13.23
C ASN A 348 3.37 -7.15 12.21
N SER A 349 3.36 -8.39 11.68
CA SER A 349 4.26 -8.82 10.60
C SER A 349 4.11 -7.97 9.33
N ASP A 350 2.93 -7.39 9.09
CA ASP A 350 2.64 -6.65 7.86
C ASP A 350 3.32 -5.28 7.80
N TYR A 351 3.73 -4.69 8.93
CA TYR A 351 4.35 -3.37 8.90
C TYR A 351 5.69 -3.36 8.16
N ALA A 352 6.43 -4.48 8.14
CA ALA A 352 7.67 -4.60 7.39
C ALA A 352 7.47 -4.34 5.89
N ARG A 353 6.29 -4.71 5.35
CA ARG A 353 5.93 -4.47 3.93
C ARG A 353 5.38 -3.07 3.69
N ARG A 354 4.91 -2.37 4.73
CA ARG A 354 4.25 -1.06 4.67
C ARG A 354 5.03 0.05 5.38
N MET A 355 6.31 -0.15 5.70
CA MET A 355 7.11 0.77 6.54
C MET A 355 7.09 2.23 6.04
N GLU A 356 7.15 2.45 4.72
CA GLU A 356 7.12 3.82 4.16
C GLU A 356 5.80 4.54 4.46
N SER A 357 4.66 3.84 4.36
CA SER A 357 3.35 4.39 4.68
C SER A 357 3.18 4.58 6.18
N VAL A 358 3.59 3.59 6.98
CA VAL A 358 3.52 3.67 8.44
C VAL A 358 4.38 4.82 8.95
N ALA A 359 5.62 4.96 8.49
CA ALA A 359 6.50 6.06 8.88
C ALA A 359 5.99 7.43 8.41
N GLY A 360 5.40 7.51 7.21
CA GLY A 360 4.81 8.75 6.69
C GLY A 360 3.62 9.24 7.53
N ASN A 361 2.80 8.31 8.02
CA ASN A 361 1.65 8.63 8.88
C ASN A 361 2.03 8.82 10.36
N ASN A 362 3.21 8.34 10.75
CA ASN A 362 3.70 8.37 12.12
C ASN A 362 5.10 8.99 12.16
N PRO A 363 5.23 10.32 11.99
CA PRO A 363 6.51 11.00 12.06
C PRO A 363 7.24 10.66 13.36
N GLY A 364 8.53 10.37 13.22
CA GLY A 364 9.39 10.00 14.33
C GLY A 364 9.25 8.57 14.86
N ALA A 365 8.39 7.74 14.25
CA ALA A 365 8.23 6.34 14.61
C ALA A 365 9.54 5.54 14.51
N ARG A 366 9.76 4.67 15.51
CA ARG A 366 10.85 3.70 15.55
C ARG A 366 10.32 2.32 15.16
N PHE A 367 11.12 1.58 14.41
CA PHE A 367 10.80 0.23 13.98
C PHE A 367 11.83 -0.77 14.50
N ILE A 368 11.36 -1.85 15.13
CA ILE A 368 12.18 -3.03 15.38
C ILE A 368 11.70 -4.13 14.42
N VAL A 369 12.60 -4.57 13.53
CA VAL A 369 12.31 -5.58 12.53
C VAL A 369 13.03 -6.88 12.88
N VAL A 370 12.27 -7.95 13.06
CA VAL A 370 12.80 -9.29 13.33
C VAL A 370 13.04 -10.03 12.02
N TYR A 371 14.27 -10.50 11.82
CA TYR A 371 14.69 -11.33 10.71
C TYR A 371 14.79 -12.80 11.14
N ARG A 372 14.34 -13.69 10.27
CA ARG A 372 14.56 -15.13 10.37
C ARG A 372 14.79 -15.74 8.98
N PRO A 373 15.62 -16.79 8.86
CA PRO A 373 15.81 -17.52 7.61
C PRO A 373 14.49 -18.07 7.07
N VAL A 374 14.32 -18.02 5.75
CA VAL A 374 13.10 -18.47 5.07
C VAL A 374 12.84 -19.97 5.28
N GLU A 375 13.90 -20.76 5.45
CA GLU A 375 13.84 -22.19 5.74
C GLU A 375 13.01 -22.48 6.99
N GLU A 376 13.23 -21.72 8.06
CA GLU A 376 12.59 -21.97 9.34
C GLU A 376 11.17 -21.40 9.41
N ILE A 377 10.93 -20.30 8.69
CA ILE A 377 9.58 -19.76 8.51
C ILE A 377 8.71 -20.78 7.76
N ALA A 378 9.28 -21.41 6.73
CA ALA A 378 8.58 -22.40 5.92
C ALA A 378 8.24 -23.69 6.68
N GLU A 379 8.99 -24.03 7.73
CA GLU A 379 8.67 -25.14 8.65
C GLU A 379 7.57 -24.78 9.65
N SER A 380 7.62 -23.56 10.20
CA SER A 380 6.63 -23.11 11.20
C SER A 380 5.20 -23.04 10.66
N TRP A 381 5.05 -22.88 9.35
CA TRP A 381 3.75 -22.83 8.68
C TRP A 381 3.21 -24.24 8.34
N GLU A 382 4.07 -25.26 8.17
CA GLU A 382 3.62 -26.66 8.02
C GLU A 382 2.97 -27.22 9.28
N ALA A 383 3.51 -26.89 10.46
CA ALA A 383 2.94 -27.33 11.73
C ALA A 383 1.51 -26.81 11.94
N LYS A 384 1.15 -25.65 11.36
CA LYS A 384 -0.18 -25.06 11.43
C LYS A 384 -1.14 -25.64 10.38
N ASP A 385 -0.64 -26.06 9.23
CA ASP A 385 -1.43 -26.72 8.18
C ASP A 385 -1.72 -28.21 8.52
N ALA A 386 -0.88 -28.87 9.32
CA ALA A 386 -1.11 -30.26 9.75
C ALA A 386 -2.36 -30.42 10.65
N ASP A 387 -2.68 -29.41 11.45
CA ASP A 387 -3.87 -29.38 12.32
C ASP A 387 -5.14 -28.95 11.56
N ASN A 388 -5.01 -28.35 10.38
CA ASN A 388 -6.12 -27.97 9.52
C ASN A 388 -6.23 -28.95 8.35
N HIS A 389 -7.07 -29.99 8.51
CA HIS A 389 -7.38 -30.98 7.46
C HIS A 389 -8.20 -30.41 6.28
N GLN A 390 -7.80 -29.27 5.72
CA GLN A 390 -8.38 -28.68 4.52
C GLN A 390 -7.43 -27.62 3.92
N SER A 391 -6.38 -28.02 3.21
CA SER A 391 -5.83 -27.19 2.12
C SER A 391 -4.76 -27.93 1.30
N SER A 392 -5.05 -28.01 0.00
CA SER A 392 -4.23 -28.46 -1.11
C SER A 392 -2.92 -27.68 -1.31
N ASN A 393 -1.89 -28.34 -1.84
CA ASN A 393 -0.72 -27.96 -2.68
C ASN A 393 -0.30 -26.48 -2.99
N ASN A 394 -1.00 -25.43 -2.56
CA ASN A 394 -0.72 -24.01 -2.87
C ASN A 394 -0.01 -23.24 -1.75
N GLY A 395 0.22 -23.85 -0.58
CA GLY A 395 0.91 -23.20 0.56
C GLY A 395 2.41 -22.96 0.34
N LEU A 396 3.08 -23.82 -0.45
CA LEU A 396 4.54 -23.87 -0.57
C LEU A 396 5.23 -22.56 -1.04
N GLY A 397 4.53 -21.64 -1.71
CA GLY A 397 5.12 -20.43 -2.29
C GLY A 397 4.80 -19.12 -1.57
N ARG A 398 3.73 -19.07 -0.78
CA ARG A 398 3.25 -17.81 -0.16
C ARG A 398 4.24 -17.29 0.89
N GLU A 399 4.88 -18.18 1.62
CA GLU A 399 5.89 -17.89 2.64
C GLU A 399 7.11 -17.19 2.02
N VAL A 400 7.69 -17.76 0.94
CA VAL A 400 8.86 -17.21 0.26
C VAL A 400 8.57 -15.84 -0.36
N ILE A 401 7.39 -15.67 -0.97
CA ILE A 401 6.94 -14.38 -1.52
C ILE A 401 6.82 -13.33 -0.42
N THR A 402 6.20 -13.69 0.71
CA THR A 402 5.97 -12.77 1.82
C THR A 402 7.29 -12.37 2.46
N TRP A 403 8.18 -13.34 2.67
CA TRP A 403 9.53 -13.13 3.19
C TRP A 403 10.35 -12.21 2.27
N ASN A 404 10.41 -12.49 0.96
CA ASN A 404 11.10 -11.65 -0.02
C ASN A 404 10.64 -10.20 0.03
N ARG A 405 9.32 -9.99 0.06
CA ARG A 405 8.72 -8.66 0.11
C ARG A 405 9.07 -7.93 1.39
N SER A 406 9.02 -8.60 2.54
CA SER A 406 9.42 -8.01 3.82
C SER A 406 10.88 -7.55 3.78
N LEU A 407 11.82 -8.38 3.33
CA LEU A 407 13.23 -8.00 3.26
C LEU A 407 13.49 -6.85 2.29
N GLN A 408 12.88 -6.88 1.10
CA GLN A 408 13.02 -5.83 0.11
C GLN A 408 12.45 -4.50 0.59
N SER A 409 11.25 -4.51 1.17
CA SER A 409 10.62 -3.30 1.71
C SER A 409 11.44 -2.70 2.86
N THR A 410 11.92 -3.53 3.79
CA THR A 410 12.79 -3.07 4.88
C THR A 410 14.10 -2.47 4.35
N ARG A 411 14.79 -3.17 3.44
CA ARG A 411 16.02 -2.69 2.81
C ARG A 411 15.80 -1.37 2.07
N ARG A 412 14.72 -1.27 1.28
CA ARG A 412 14.38 -0.05 0.53
C ARG A 412 14.14 1.11 1.49
N PHE A 413 13.32 0.91 2.51
CA PHE A 413 13.00 1.94 3.50
C PHE A 413 14.27 2.46 4.19
N ILE A 414 15.16 1.57 4.63
CA ILE A 414 16.41 1.99 5.29
C ILE A 414 17.33 2.78 4.34
N ARG A 415 17.40 2.40 3.06
CA ARG A 415 18.30 3.05 2.08
C ARG A 415 17.79 4.39 1.56
N GLU A 416 16.47 4.53 1.44
CA GLU A 416 15.84 5.69 0.80
C GLU A 416 15.30 6.70 1.81
N SER A 417 15.07 6.29 3.06
CA SER A 417 14.70 7.22 4.12
C SER A 417 15.89 8.11 4.47
N LEU A 418 15.62 9.40 4.66
CA LEU A 418 16.61 10.36 5.14
C LEU A 418 16.98 10.11 6.60
N VAL A 419 16.05 9.53 7.36
CA VAL A 419 16.18 9.32 8.81
C VAL A 419 15.62 7.94 9.20
N PRO A 420 16.24 6.84 8.77
CA PRO A 420 15.72 5.50 9.06
C PRO A 420 15.93 5.14 10.54
N ARG A 421 14.88 5.28 11.35
CA ARG A 421 14.87 4.82 12.76
C ARG A 421 14.50 3.34 12.82
N VAL A 422 15.39 2.48 12.34
CA VAL A 422 15.14 1.04 12.22
C VAL A 422 16.26 0.23 12.90
N LEU A 423 15.88 -0.62 13.84
CA LEU A 423 16.73 -1.64 14.42
C LEU A 423 16.37 -3.00 13.81
N LEU A 424 17.35 -3.68 13.20
CA LEU A 424 17.15 -5.05 12.69
C LEU A 424 17.66 -6.03 13.74
N ILE A 425 16.91 -7.07 14.04
CA ILE A 425 17.39 -8.11 14.96
C ILE A 425 17.20 -9.48 14.34
N SER A 426 18.18 -10.36 14.52
CA SER A 426 18.02 -11.77 14.19
C SER A 426 17.17 -12.45 15.27
N TYR A 427 16.21 -13.27 14.85
CA TYR A 427 15.44 -14.11 15.75
C TYR A 427 16.35 -15.01 16.61
N HIS A 428 17.44 -15.51 16.03
CA HIS A 428 18.43 -16.31 16.75
C HIS A 428 19.17 -15.51 17.83
N ASP A 429 19.56 -14.27 17.55
CA ASP A 429 20.20 -13.42 18.56
C ASP A 429 19.21 -13.07 19.68
N PHE A 430 17.95 -12.83 19.34
CA PHE A 430 16.89 -12.60 20.33
C PHE A 430 16.68 -13.81 21.26
N LEU A 431 16.72 -15.03 20.71
CA LEU A 431 16.52 -16.27 21.48
C LEU A 431 17.74 -16.72 22.29
N TYR A 432 18.94 -16.62 21.71
CA TYR A 432 20.14 -17.26 22.25
C TYR A 432 21.20 -16.28 22.76
N ARG A 433 21.06 -14.99 22.45
CA ARG A 433 22.01 -13.94 22.80
C ARG A 433 21.29 -12.69 23.33
N THR A 434 20.19 -12.90 24.07
CA THR A 434 19.36 -11.81 24.61
C THR A 434 20.19 -10.82 25.42
N GLU A 435 21.14 -11.29 26.23
CA GLU A 435 22.07 -10.44 27.00
C GLU A 435 22.89 -9.50 26.13
N ALA A 436 23.31 -9.94 24.94
CA ALA A 436 24.00 -9.09 23.98
C ALA A 436 23.03 -8.09 23.32
N LEU A 437 21.80 -8.52 23.06
CA LEU A 437 20.79 -7.74 22.36
C LEU A 437 20.21 -6.60 23.22
N VAL A 438 20.19 -6.75 24.55
CA VAL A 438 19.70 -5.74 25.49
C VAL A 438 20.39 -4.38 25.29
N PRO A 439 21.74 -4.27 25.27
CA PRO A 439 22.42 -3.02 24.93
C PRO A 439 21.96 -2.36 23.63
N LEU A 440 21.64 -3.14 22.59
CA LEU A 440 21.14 -2.58 21.32
C LEU A 440 19.75 -1.98 21.48
N ILE A 441 18.82 -2.72 22.08
CA ILE A 441 17.46 -2.24 22.33
C ILE A 441 17.49 -1.04 23.28
N SER A 442 18.28 -1.08 24.34
CA SER A 442 18.45 0.03 25.29
C SER A 442 18.91 1.30 24.60
N ARG A 443 19.94 1.22 23.75
CA ARG A 443 20.40 2.38 22.97
C ARG A 443 19.34 2.85 21.97
N PHE A 444 18.67 1.91 21.30
CA PHE A 444 17.68 2.22 20.28
C PHE A 444 16.40 2.84 20.84
N LEU A 445 15.99 2.49 22.06
CA LEU A 445 14.80 3.02 22.71
C LEU A 445 15.12 4.10 23.75
N GLU A 446 16.40 4.36 24.01
CA GLU A 446 16.89 5.27 25.05
C GLU A 446 16.30 4.92 26.43
N LEU A 447 16.23 3.63 26.73
CA LEU A 447 15.68 3.05 27.96
C LEU A 447 16.67 2.07 28.59
N GLU A 448 16.79 2.11 29.91
CA GLU A 448 17.56 1.11 30.65
C GLU A 448 16.69 -0.12 30.90
N PHE A 449 17.19 -1.31 30.55
CA PHE A 449 16.49 -2.56 30.83
C PHE A 449 17.17 -3.23 32.02
N ASP A 450 16.40 -3.58 33.05
CA ASP A 450 16.90 -4.23 34.25
C ASP A 450 17.34 -5.69 33.97
N GLU A 451 18.38 -6.17 34.69
CA GLU A 451 18.87 -7.56 34.63
C GLU A 451 17.80 -8.63 34.96
N SER A 452 16.70 -8.25 35.62
CA SER A 452 15.59 -9.16 35.91
C SER A 452 14.75 -9.51 34.67
N VAL A 453 14.70 -8.63 33.68
CA VAL A 453 13.94 -8.82 32.41
C VAL A 453 14.63 -9.86 31.50
N THR A 454 15.95 -10.04 31.65
CA THR A 454 16.74 -11.00 30.87
C THR A 454 16.57 -12.46 31.30
N ALA A 455 16.17 -12.73 32.54
CA ALA A 455 16.12 -14.08 33.09
C ALA A 455 14.87 -14.88 32.65
N ASP A 456 13.72 -14.23 32.49
CA ASP A 456 12.44 -14.89 32.24
C ASP A 456 12.26 -15.36 30.78
N LEU A 457 13.02 -14.80 29.83
CA LEU A 457 12.90 -15.16 28.40
C LEU A 457 13.43 -16.55 28.07
N ALA A 458 14.46 -17.02 28.79
CA ALA A 458 15.10 -18.30 28.50
C ALA A 458 14.19 -19.49 28.82
N ASP A 459 13.22 -19.31 29.73
CA ASP A 459 12.34 -20.36 30.23
C ASP A 459 10.98 -20.44 29.50
N GLU A 460 10.50 -19.35 28.89
CA GLU A 460 9.20 -19.32 28.17
C GLU A 460 9.29 -19.69 26.67
N VAL A 461 10.48 -19.71 26.06
CA VAL A 461 10.63 -20.05 24.63
C VAL A 461 10.45 -21.56 24.42
N PRO A 462 9.49 -22.00 23.57
CA PRO A 462 9.22 -23.41 23.36
C PRO A 462 10.46 -24.19 22.91
N GLN A 463 10.71 -25.35 23.53
CA GLN A 463 11.80 -26.29 23.19
C GLN A 463 11.75 -26.81 21.73
N SER A 464 10.72 -26.48 20.96
CA SER A 464 10.53 -26.89 19.56
C SER A 464 11.56 -26.32 18.58
N GLY A 465 12.28 -25.25 18.95
CA GLY A 465 13.36 -24.64 18.15
C GLY A 465 14.72 -25.33 18.24
N ARG A 466 14.87 -26.42 19.01
CA ARG A 466 16.18 -27.08 19.27
C ARG A 466 16.63 -28.09 18.20
N VAL A 467 15.89 -28.29 17.10
CA VAL A 467 16.19 -29.33 16.10
C VAL A 467 16.73 -28.68 14.82
N ARG A 468 17.85 -29.20 14.28
CA ARG A 468 18.46 -28.78 13.00
C ARG A 468 17.40 -28.80 11.88
N SER A 469 17.10 -27.62 11.33
CA SER A 469 16.12 -27.32 10.27
C SER A 469 16.40 -28.00 8.92
N GLU A 470 17.59 -28.57 8.72
CA GLU A 470 17.93 -29.22 7.45
C GLU A 470 17.31 -30.60 7.25
N GLU A 471 16.65 -31.21 8.24
CA GLU A 471 16.12 -32.59 8.11
C GLU A 471 14.61 -32.67 7.88
N ARG A 472 13.83 -31.61 8.14
CA ARG A 472 12.34 -31.65 8.07
C ARG A 472 11.72 -31.10 6.78
N LEU A 473 12.35 -30.13 6.11
CA LEU A 473 11.83 -29.57 4.86
C LEU A 473 11.77 -30.60 3.71
N GLY A 474 10.61 -30.77 3.09
CA GLY A 474 10.45 -31.61 1.89
C GLY A 474 11.31 -31.13 0.71
N ARG A 475 11.75 -32.07 -0.16
CA ARG A 475 12.64 -31.78 -1.31
C ARG A 475 12.08 -30.69 -2.25
N GLU A 476 10.77 -30.66 -2.46
CA GLU A 476 10.11 -29.68 -3.33
C GLU A 476 10.17 -28.26 -2.75
N LYS A 477 9.91 -28.08 -1.44
CA LYS A 477 10.05 -26.77 -0.76
C LYS A 477 11.48 -26.25 -0.80
N ARG A 478 12.47 -27.11 -0.55
CA ARG A 478 13.88 -26.70 -0.65
C ARG A 478 14.22 -26.20 -2.04
N SER A 479 13.75 -26.89 -3.07
CA SER A 479 13.95 -26.44 -4.46
C SER A 479 13.26 -25.10 -4.72
N LEU A 480 12.07 -24.86 -4.15
CA LEU A 480 11.33 -23.61 -4.31
C LEU A 480 12.03 -22.45 -3.59
N ILE A 481 12.45 -22.65 -2.34
CA ILE A 481 13.26 -21.69 -1.58
C ILE A 481 14.56 -21.39 -2.33
N GLN A 482 15.26 -22.42 -2.81
CA GLN A 482 16.50 -22.25 -3.56
C GLN A 482 16.30 -21.46 -4.86
N LYS A 483 15.18 -21.67 -5.57
CA LYS A 483 14.88 -20.97 -6.82
C LYS A 483 14.42 -19.52 -6.58
N HIS A 484 13.64 -19.25 -5.54
CA HIS A 484 12.89 -18.00 -5.42
C HIS A 484 13.29 -17.11 -4.24
N ALA A 485 14.07 -17.57 -3.26
CA ALA A 485 14.51 -16.73 -2.15
C ALA A 485 15.48 -15.63 -2.63
N ASN A 486 15.20 -14.39 -2.26
CA ASN A 486 16.04 -13.24 -2.55
C ASN A 486 17.25 -13.19 -1.59
N ARG A 487 18.25 -14.03 -1.88
CA ARG A 487 19.49 -14.10 -1.10
C ARG A 487 20.29 -12.81 -1.09
N ALA A 488 20.14 -11.97 -2.10
CA ALA A 488 20.81 -10.68 -2.15
C ALA A 488 20.21 -9.68 -1.13
N ALA A 489 18.89 -9.68 -0.97
CA ALA A 489 18.23 -8.88 0.07
C ALA A 489 18.54 -9.42 1.46
N GLU A 490 18.52 -10.74 1.64
CA GLU A 490 18.88 -11.41 2.89
C GLU A 490 20.32 -11.13 3.31
N ALA A 491 21.29 -11.30 2.42
CA ALA A 491 22.69 -11.01 2.71
C ALA A 491 22.89 -9.55 3.14
N TRP A 492 22.15 -8.62 2.53
CA TRP A 492 22.18 -7.21 2.95
C TRP A 492 21.59 -7.00 4.35
N ILE A 493 20.49 -7.68 4.69
CA ILE A 493 19.88 -7.60 6.03
C ILE A 493 20.82 -8.18 7.09
N LEU A 494 21.45 -9.31 6.81
CA LEU A 494 22.44 -9.93 7.70
C LEU A 494 23.67 -9.05 7.91
N ASP A 495 24.27 -8.54 6.84
CA ASP A 495 25.37 -7.57 6.90
C ASP A 495 24.97 -6.32 7.71
N ARG A 496 23.73 -5.87 7.55
CA ARG A 496 23.20 -4.75 8.32
C ARG A 496 23.06 -5.07 9.81
N ILE A 497 22.58 -6.27 10.16
CA ILE A 497 22.47 -6.75 11.54
C ILE A 497 23.84 -6.83 12.20
N GLU A 498 24.89 -7.25 11.47
CA GLU A 498 26.26 -7.29 12.01
C GLU A 498 26.81 -5.88 12.26
N LYS A 499 26.69 -4.97 11.28
CA LYS A 499 27.26 -3.63 11.39
C LYS A 499 26.67 -2.78 12.51
N GLN A 500 25.38 -2.92 12.80
CA GLN A 500 24.74 -2.18 13.88
C GLN A 500 25.28 -2.54 15.29
N TRP A 501 26.03 -3.63 15.46
CA TRP A 501 26.70 -3.89 16.75
C TRP A 501 27.84 -2.91 17.02
N GLU A 502 28.57 -2.55 15.96
CA GLU A 502 29.80 -1.74 16.02
C GLU A 502 29.54 -0.27 15.69
N GLU A 503 28.50 0.03 14.91
CA GLU A 503 28.17 1.36 14.43
C GLU A 503 26.77 1.81 14.94
N PRO A 504 26.66 2.30 16.19
CA PRO A 504 25.38 2.79 16.74
C PRO A 504 24.68 3.82 15.86
N GLY A 505 25.44 4.68 15.19
CA GLY A 505 24.93 5.73 14.28
C GLY A 505 24.09 5.20 13.10
N LEU A 506 24.09 3.89 12.87
CA LEU A 506 23.24 3.25 11.88
C LEU A 506 21.76 3.24 12.29
N TYR A 507 21.43 3.14 13.58
CA TYR A 507 20.06 3.02 14.09
C TYR A 507 19.74 4.02 15.21
N THR A 508 20.74 4.65 15.84
CA THR A 508 20.58 5.74 16.80
C THR A 508 20.96 7.07 16.16
N GLN A 509 20.16 8.12 16.35
CA GLN A 509 20.63 9.49 16.17
C GLN A 509 21.11 10.04 17.50
N GLU A 510 22.30 10.65 17.56
CA GLU A 510 22.75 11.42 18.72
C GLU A 510 21.88 12.70 18.85
N THR A 511 20.76 12.59 19.57
CA THR A 511 19.83 13.69 19.82
C THR A 511 20.30 14.55 20.99
N THR A 512 21.26 15.44 20.74
CA THR A 512 21.37 16.62 21.61
C THR A 512 20.15 17.54 21.43
N LYS A 513 19.30 17.56 22.46
CA LYS A 513 18.11 18.41 22.71
C LYS A 513 16.82 17.96 22.03
N ALA A 514 15.88 17.46 22.84
CA ALA A 514 14.50 17.10 22.51
C ALA A 514 13.71 18.17 21.70
N ALA A 515 14.09 19.45 21.79
CA ALA A 515 13.54 20.51 20.94
C ALA A 515 13.93 20.39 19.45
N LEU A 516 15.12 19.84 19.15
CA LEU A 516 15.55 19.53 17.81
C LEU A 516 14.74 18.36 17.25
N ALA A 517 14.44 17.34 18.07
CA ALA A 517 13.68 16.16 17.68
C ALA A 517 12.26 16.50 17.22
N THR A 518 11.51 17.35 17.95
CA THR A 518 10.18 17.79 17.49
C THR A 518 10.26 18.62 16.21
N SER A 519 11.27 19.48 16.09
CA SER A 519 11.51 20.24 14.85
C SER A 519 11.93 19.34 13.68
N LEU A 520 12.63 18.25 13.98
CA LEU A 520 13.04 17.20 13.04
C LEU A 520 11.84 16.37 12.63
N ASP A 521 10.96 15.94 13.54
CA ASP A 521 9.77 15.16 13.19
C ASP A 521 8.81 15.98 12.31
N GLU A 522 8.64 17.28 12.60
CA GLU A 522 7.91 18.19 11.71
C GLU A 522 8.62 18.43 10.38
N ALA A 523 9.94 18.61 10.40
CA ALA A 523 10.74 18.78 9.20
C ALA A 523 10.80 17.51 8.36
N GLU A 524 10.78 16.33 8.98
CA GLU A 524 10.72 15.00 8.38
C GLU A 524 9.35 14.81 7.75
N ALA A 525 8.26 15.12 8.44
CA ALA A 525 6.92 15.11 7.85
C ALA A 525 6.82 16.06 6.65
N ARG A 526 7.41 17.26 6.74
CA ARG A 526 7.48 18.21 5.62
C ARG A 526 8.38 17.71 4.50
N THR A 527 9.54 17.14 4.81
CA THR A 527 10.52 16.64 3.84
C THR A 527 9.97 15.41 3.13
N TRP A 528 9.28 14.52 3.84
CA TRP A 528 8.55 13.42 3.26
C TRP A 528 7.45 13.91 2.32
N ARG A 529 6.61 14.87 2.74
CA ARG A 529 5.61 15.50 1.85
C ARG A 529 6.26 16.12 0.63
N LEU A 530 7.41 16.78 0.79
CA LEU A 530 8.20 17.34 -0.31
C LEU A 530 8.82 16.25 -1.20
N GLN A 531 9.33 15.16 -0.66
CA GLN A 531 9.87 14.03 -1.43
C GLN A 531 8.76 13.34 -2.22
N GLN A 532 7.58 13.14 -1.63
CA GLN A 532 6.42 12.65 -2.37
C GLN A 532 6.03 13.63 -3.48
N LYS A 533 6.06 14.94 -3.19
CA LYS A 533 5.79 15.97 -4.20
C LYS A 533 6.86 16.02 -5.29
N VAL A 534 8.14 15.81 -4.96
CA VAL A 534 9.24 15.75 -5.92
C VAL A 534 9.13 14.49 -6.77
N LYS A 535 8.87 13.32 -6.19
CA LYS A 535 8.59 12.08 -6.94
C LYS A 535 7.40 12.27 -7.89
N GLU A 536 6.34 12.94 -7.44
CA GLU A 536 5.18 13.31 -8.27
C GLU A 536 5.58 14.27 -9.42
N LEU A 537 6.37 15.30 -9.13
CA LEU A 537 6.84 16.28 -10.12
C LEU A 537 7.86 15.71 -11.11
N GLU A 538 8.73 14.80 -10.69
CA GLU A 538 9.66 14.07 -11.55
C GLU A 538 8.90 13.17 -12.51
N ARG A 539 7.90 12.44 -12.00
CA ARG A 539 6.95 11.69 -12.84
C ARG A 539 6.24 12.63 -13.82
N ASP A 540 5.79 13.81 -13.38
CA ASP A 540 5.17 14.80 -14.25
C ASP A 540 6.11 15.34 -15.33
N ARG A 541 7.38 15.58 -14.98
CA ARG A 541 8.43 16.01 -15.91
C ARG A 541 8.73 14.93 -16.95
N GLU A 542 8.87 13.68 -16.53
CA GLU A 542 9.09 12.52 -17.42
C GLU A 542 7.90 12.36 -18.38
N ARG A 543 6.67 12.51 -17.88
CA ARG A 543 5.41 12.50 -18.67
C ARG A 543 5.44 13.60 -19.75
N ARG A 544 5.75 14.84 -19.38
CA ARG A 544 5.83 15.97 -20.33
C ARG A 544 6.93 15.74 -21.38
N ARG A 545 8.08 15.19 -20.98
CA ARG A 545 9.18 14.86 -21.89
C ARG A 545 8.78 13.80 -22.91
N ARG A 546 8.12 12.71 -22.48
CA ARG A 546 7.59 11.66 -23.37
C ARG A 546 6.54 12.22 -24.33
N ARG A 547 5.57 13.00 -23.82
CA ARG A 547 4.54 13.66 -24.64
C ARG A 547 5.14 14.61 -25.68
N PHE A 548 6.19 15.34 -25.33
CA PHE A 548 6.90 16.21 -26.27
C PHE A 548 7.62 15.41 -27.36
N GLN A 549 8.27 14.29 -27.02
CA GLN A 549 8.92 13.41 -28.00
C GLN A 549 7.90 12.75 -28.95
N GLU A 550 6.75 12.31 -28.42
CA GLU A 550 5.66 11.75 -29.22
C GLU A 550 5.08 12.79 -30.18
N LEU A 551 4.82 14.01 -29.69
CA LEU A 551 4.37 15.13 -30.53
C LEU A 551 5.37 15.41 -31.65
N GLN A 552 6.67 15.48 -31.36
CA GLN A 552 7.72 15.66 -32.39
C GLN A 552 7.74 14.54 -33.44
N SER A 553 7.42 13.31 -33.04
CA SER A 553 7.41 12.15 -33.93
C SER A 553 6.14 12.04 -34.79
N SER A 554 5.06 12.72 -34.39
CA SER A 554 3.73 12.65 -35.00
C SER A 554 3.68 13.21 -36.44
N ARG A 555 2.78 12.67 -37.25
CA ARG A 555 2.55 13.10 -38.64
C ARG A 555 2.06 14.55 -38.71
N THR A 556 1.24 14.98 -37.76
CA THR A 556 0.71 16.34 -37.64
C THR A 556 1.80 17.35 -37.34
N TRP A 557 2.75 17.06 -36.44
CA TRP A 557 3.89 17.94 -36.17
C TRP A 557 4.86 18.04 -37.36
N LYS A 558 5.12 16.91 -38.03
CA LYS A 558 5.92 16.89 -39.27
C LYS A 558 5.23 17.66 -40.40
N LEU A 559 3.90 17.60 -40.50
CA LEU A 559 3.12 18.36 -41.47
C LEU A 559 3.11 19.86 -41.15
N LEU A 560 2.90 20.23 -39.89
CA LEU A 560 2.93 21.63 -39.42
C LEU A 560 4.31 22.28 -39.62
N ASN A 561 5.39 21.57 -39.32
CA ASN A 561 6.75 22.07 -39.61
C ASN A 561 7.03 22.20 -41.11
N ARG A 562 6.50 21.28 -41.92
CA ARG A 562 6.64 21.34 -43.38
C ARG A 562 5.84 22.49 -43.98
N ILE A 563 4.62 22.73 -43.47
CA ILE A 563 3.78 23.88 -43.85
C ILE A 563 4.43 25.17 -43.38
N SER A 564 4.89 25.26 -42.13
CA SER A 564 5.62 26.43 -41.60
C SER A 564 6.88 26.74 -42.40
N GLY A 565 7.66 25.73 -42.80
CA GLY A 565 8.82 25.90 -43.70
C GLY A 565 8.46 26.35 -45.12
N ILE A 566 7.27 26.00 -45.62
CA ILE A 566 6.74 26.48 -46.90
C ILE A 566 6.28 27.94 -46.77
N TRP A 567 5.56 28.29 -45.70
CA TRP A 567 5.14 29.67 -45.41
C TRP A 567 6.32 30.61 -45.19
N ALA A 568 7.38 30.15 -44.52
CA ALA A 568 8.62 30.92 -44.36
C ALA A 568 9.35 31.16 -45.69
N ARG A 569 9.23 30.25 -46.67
CA ARG A 569 9.76 30.44 -48.02
C ARG A 569 8.91 31.36 -48.89
N ILE A 570 7.58 31.33 -48.72
CA ILE A 570 6.64 32.20 -49.44
C ILE A 570 6.69 33.62 -48.89
N ALA A 571 6.91 33.81 -47.59
CA ALA A 571 7.03 35.13 -46.97
C ALA A 571 8.42 35.78 -47.15
N GLY A 572 9.40 35.05 -47.69
CA GLY A 572 10.77 35.51 -47.94
C GLY A 572 11.12 35.70 -49.42
N SER A 573 10.14 35.64 -50.31
CA SER A 573 10.22 35.83 -51.77
C SER A 573 9.18 36.84 -52.21
#